data_AF-A0A848VUF0-F1
#
_entry.id   AF-A0A848VUF0-F1
#
_cell.length_a   1.000
_cell.length_b   1.000
_cell.length_c   1.000
_cell.angle_alpha   90.00
_cell.angle_beta   90.00
_cell.angle_gamma   90.00
#
_symmetry.space_group_name_H-M   'P 1'
#
loop_
_entity.id
_entity.type
_entity.pdbx_description
1 polymer ?
#
loop_
_entity_poly.entity_id
_entity_poly.type
_entity_poly.pdbx_seq_one_letter_code
_entity_poly.pdbx_strand_id
1 'polypeptide(L)'
;MRFLVFVTFILSGPAFASDACHDLWFTRNLIFDRVGFCFASPLGQAVFDNGDCSTRTPVLSAEQTATITRIKEREAWFECAVDTADTELLLDMPALRMSLQTLPVLDTYESACIGWRGPVLPLFSGVAEGARQIAEVRPGDMLLFEYEYRDPFSFVSVLRDNQVVGIGWGLVPNGEDICSDWAG
;
A
#
# COMPACT_ATOMS: atom_id res chain seq x y z
N MET A 1 9.14 -9.60 -55.95
CA MET A 1 8.93 -10.10 -54.58
C MET A 1 8.52 -8.93 -53.71
N ARG A 2 7.26 -8.88 -53.27
CA ARG A 2 6.74 -7.88 -52.32
C ARG A 2 7.02 -8.40 -50.90
N PHE A 3 7.92 -7.75 -50.17
CA PHE A 3 8.11 -8.02 -48.74
C PHE A 3 7.01 -7.30 -47.96
N LEU A 4 6.11 -8.07 -47.34
CA LEU A 4 5.19 -7.58 -46.33
C LEU A 4 5.95 -7.47 -45.01
N VAL A 5 6.22 -6.24 -44.57
CA VAL A 5 6.71 -5.95 -43.22
C VAL A 5 5.50 -5.96 -42.29
N PHE A 6 5.38 -6.99 -41.46
CA PHE A 6 4.43 -7.02 -40.35
C PHE A 6 5.02 -6.21 -39.19
N VAL A 7 4.43 -5.05 -38.92
CA VAL A 7 4.73 -4.25 -37.72
C VAL A 7 3.86 -4.80 -36.59
N THR A 8 4.46 -5.56 -35.68
CA THR A 8 3.81 -5.98 -34.44
C THR A 8 3.85 -4.81 -33.45
N PHE A 9 2.73 -4.10 -33.32
CA PHE A 9 2.52 -3.17 -32.20
C PHE A 9 2.35 -4.00 -30.93
N ILE A 10 3.40 -4.02 -30.09
CA ILE A 10 3.26 -4.47 -28.71
C ILE A 10 2.45 -3.37 -28.00
N LEU A 11 1.16 -3.60 -27.81
CA LEU A 11 0.33 -2.81 -26.92
C LEU A 11 0.79 -3.13 -25.49
N SER A 12 1.77 -2.38 -25.00
CA SER A 12 2.03 -2.26 -23.58
C SER A 12 0.81 -1.56 -22.97
N GLY A 13 -0.16 -2.35 -22.50
CA GLY A 13 -1.20 -1.81 -21.63
C GLY A 13 -0.53 -1.18 -20.41
N PRO A 14 -1.08 -0.09 -19.84
CA PRO A 14 -0.56 0.42 -18.58
C PRO A 14 -0.59 -0.73 -17.56
N ALA A 15 0.58 -1.07 -17.02
CA ALA A 15 0.64 -1.82 -15.78
C ALA A 15 0.04 -0.88 -14.73
N PHE A 16 -1.21 -1.11 -14.35
CA PHE A 16 -1.88 -0.34 -13.31
C PHE A 16 -1.29 -0.73 -11.96
N ALA A 17 -0.11 -0.21 -11.64
CA ALA A 17 0.36 -0.13 -10.27
C ALA A 17 -0.49 0.90 -9.52
N SER A 18 -0.78 0.67 -8.24
CA SER A 18 -1.45 1.70 -7.44
C SER A 18 -0.55 2.93 -7.35
N ASP A 19 -1.07 4.11 -7.70
CA ASP A 19 -0.32 5.34 -7.52
C ASP A 19 -0.38 5.84 -6.06
N ALA A 20 0.57 6.70 -5.73
CA ALA A 20 0.71 7.27 -4.40
C ALA A 20 -0.56 7.96 -3.89
N CYS A 21 -1.34 8.57 -4.77
CA CYS A 21 -2.54 9.31 -4.41
C CYS A 21 -3.69 8.39 -4.01
N HIS A 22 -3.90 7.29 -4.74
CA HIS A 22 -4.90 6.29 -4.37
C HIS A 22 -4.55 5.61 -3.04
N ASP A 23 -3.26 5.32 -2.78
CA ASP A 23 -2.80 4.75 -1.50
C ASP A 23 -3.07 5.70 -0.32
N LEU A 24 -2.61 6.96 -0.44
CA LEU A 24 -2.79 7.97 0.59
C LEU A 24 -4.27 8.24 0.87
N TRP A 25 -5.07 8.38 -0.19
CA TRP A 25 -6.51 8.56 -0.08
C TRP A 25 -7.16 7.36 0.63
N PHE A 26 -6.83 6.13 0.22
CA PHE A 26 -7.35 4.92 0.85
C PHE A 26 -7.04 4.90 2.34
N THR A 27 -5.77 5.08 2.68
CA THR A 27 -5.28 5.01 4.06
C THR A 27 -5.95 6.07 4.95
N ARG A 28 -6.08 7.31 4.45
CA ARG A 28 -6.78 8.38 5.18
C ARG A 28 -8.26 8.05 5.41
N ASN A 29 -8.95 7.56 4.39
CA ASN A 29 -10.39 7.29 4.50
C ASN A 29 -10.67 6.02 5.32
N LEU A 30 -9.79 5.01 5.30
CA LEU A 30 -9.90 3.85 6.19
C LEU A 30 -9.79 4.24 7.68
N ILE A 31 -9.06 5.29 8.02
CA ILE A 31 -9.05 5.83 9.40
C ILE A 31 -10.45 6.35 9.77
N PHE A 32 -11.13 7.05 8.87
CA PHE A 32 -12.48 7.58 9.08
C PHE A 32 -13.53 6.46 9.13
N ASP A 33 -13.42 5.50 8.23
CA ASP A 33 -14.26 4.30 8.18
C ASP A 33 -14.27 3.57 9.53
N ARG A 34 -13.09 3.27 10.08
CA ARG A 34 -12.92 2.59 11.37
C ARG A 34 -13.50 3.31 12.59
N VAL A 35 -13.82 4.59 12.47
CA VAL A 35 -14.48 5.38 13.53
C VAL A 35 -15.94 5.70 13.19
N GLY A 36 -16.52 4.98 12.22
CA GLY A 36 -17.93 5.00 11.88
C GLY A 36 -18.36 6.16 10.97
N PHE A 37 -17.46 6.70 10.14
CA PHE A 37 -17.79 7.77 9.19
C PHE A 37 -18.65 7.27 8.02
N CYS A 38 -19.79 7.92 7.77
CA CYS A 38 -20.66 7.63 6.63
C CYS A 38 -20.27 8.43 5.38
N PHE A 39 -19.67 7.76 4.40
CA PHE A 39 -19.25 8.37 3.14
C PHE A 39 -20.44 8.80 2.27
N ALA A 40 -20.34 9.96 1.62
CA ALA A 40 -21.34 10.43 0.65
C ALA A 40 -20.88 10.35 -0.81
N SER A 41 -19.58 10.22 -1.05
CA SER A 41 -19.07 10.07 -2.41
C SER A 41 -19.33 8.65 -2.93
N PRO A 42 -19.61 8.49 -4.25
CA PRO A 42 -19.67 7.17 -4.88
C PRO A 42 -18.45 6.30 -4.55
N LEU A 43 -17.24 6.87 -4.64
CA LEU A 43 -16.01 6.12 -4.36
C LEU A 43 -15.94 5.62 -2.92
N GLY A 44 -16.27 6.49 -1.96
CA GLY A 44 -16.24 6.12 -0.54
C GLY A 44 -17.26 5.02 -0.21
N GLN A 45 -18.45 5.10 -0.80
CA GLN A 45 -19.47 4.06 -0.64
C GLN A 45 -19.08 2.75 -1.32
N ALA A 46 -18.43 2.79 -2.49
CA ALA A 46 -18.00 1.60 -3.19
C ALA A 46 -16.83 0.89 -2.46
N VAL A 47 -15.91 1.65 -1.89
CA VAL A 47 -14.72 1.10 -1.20
C VAL A 47 -15.03 0.64 0.23
N PHE A 48 -15.87 1.38 0.97
CA PHE A 48 -16.09 1.16 2.42
C PHE A 48 -17.53 0.73 2.78
N ASP A 49 -18.42 0.53 1.80
CA ASP A 49 -19.80 -0.01 1.90
C ASP A 49 -20.82 0.67 2.85
N ASN A 50 -20.39 1.55 3.76
CA ASN A 50 -21.19 2.25 4.77
C ASN A 50 -22.07 1.33 5.66
N GLY A 51 -21.86 0.02 5.67
CA GLY A 51 -22.74 -0.95 6.32
C GLY A 51 -22.79 -0.82 7.84
N ASP A 52 -21.72 -0.31 8.45
CA ASP A 52 -21.53 -0.19 9.90
C ASP A 52 -21.26 1.26 10.36
N CYS A 53 -21.45 2.25 9.47
CA CYS A 53 -21.23 3.65 9.80
C CYS A 53 -22.36 4.22 10.69
N SER A 54 -22.06 5.26 11.49
CA SER A 54 -23.03 5.87 12.42
C SER A 54 -23.01 7.40 12.47
N THR A 55 -22.00 8.06 11.90
CA THR A 55 -21.82 9.51 12.01
C THR A 55 -21.18 10.11 10.76
N ARG A 56 -21.34 11.42 10.55
CA ARG A 56 -20.58 12.19 9.55
C ARG A 56 -19.53 13.10 10.20
N THR A 57 -19.43 13.08 11.52
CA THR A 57 -18.51 13.90 12.31
C THR A 57 -17.91 13.04 13.43
N PRO A 58 -17.09 12.03 13.10
CA PRO A 58 -16.48 11.15 14.08
C PRO A 58 -15.47 11.92 14.91
N VAL A 59 -15.26 11.46 16.14
CA VAL A 59 -14.20 11.95 17.02
C VAL A 59 -12.95 11.12 16.76
N LEU A 60 -11.89 11.77 16.32
CA LEU A 60 -10.59 11.15 16.10
C LEU A 60 -9.74 11.21 17.36
N SER A 61 -8.93 10.18 17.58
CA SER A 61 -7.86 10.24 18.57
C SER A 61 -6.76 11.21 18.14
N ALA A 62 -5.89 11.58 19.08
CA ALA A 62 -4.72 12.42 18.79
C ALA A 62 -3.79 11.74 17.76
N GLU A 63 -3.58 10.43 17.87
CA GLU A 63 -2.74 9.66 16.94
C GLU A 63 -3.36 9.59 15.53
N GLN A 64 -4.67 9.36 15.43
CA GLN A 64 -5.39 9.36 14.15
C GLN A 64 -5.31 10.75 13.50
N THR A 65 -5.50 11.81 14.28
CA THR A 65 -5.39 13.19 13.80
C THR A 65 -3.98 13.47 13.27
N ALA A 66 -2.93 13.10 14.02
CA ALA A 66 -1.55 13.28 13.59
C ALA A 66 -1.23 12.49 12.30
N THR A 67 -1.75 11.27 12.18
CA THR A 67 -1.58 10.45 10.98
C THR A 67 -2.30 11.06 9.77
N ILE A 68 -3.55 11.50 9.92
CA ILE A 68 -4.30 12.17 8.85
C ILE A 68 -3.61 13.47 8.42
N THR A 69 -3.06 14.26 9.34
CA THR A 69 -2.31 15.48 9.01
C THR A 69 -1.11 15.15 8.11
N ARG A 70 -0.30 14.16 8.47
CA ARG A 70 0.85 13.73 7.65
C ARG A 70 0.44 13.21 6.29
N ILE A 71 -0.63 12.42 6.22
CA ILE A 71 -1.18 11.97 4.93
C ILE A 71 -1.59 13.15 4.06
N LYS A 72 -2.30 14.14 4.62
CA LYS A 72 -2.71 15.34 3.87
C LYS A 72 -1.54 16.18 3.38
N GLU A 73 -0.47 16.28 4.16
CA GLU A 73 0.77 16.95 3.73
C GLU A 73 1.38 16.23 2.52
N ARG A 74 1.37 14.89 2.50
CA ARG A 74 1.84 14.09 1.35
C ARG A 74 0.88 14.15 0.16
N GLU A 75 -0.43 14.10 0.39
CA GLU A 75 -1.44 14.31 -0.66
C GLU A 75 -1.21 15.68 -1.34
N ALA A 76 -0.88 16.72 -0.57
CA ALA A 76 -0.55 18.03 -1.11
C ALA A 76 0.78 18.04 -1.88
N TRP A 77 1.82 17.36 -1.37
CA TRP A 77 3.12 17.23 -2.04
C TRP A 77 3.01 16.55 -3.41
N PHE A 78 2.20 15.49 -3.52
CA PHE A 78 1.96 14.75 -4.77
C PHE A 78 0.86 15.39 -5.64
N GLU A 79 0.31 16.54 -5.25
CA GLU A 79 -0.79 17.22 -5.95
C GLU A 79 -2.01 16.32 -6.19
N CYS A 80 -2.34 15.48 -5.21
CA CYS A 80 -3.34 14.45 -5.35
C CYS A 80 -4.75 15.00 -5.60
N ALA A 81 -5.40 14.43 -6.62
CA ALA A 81 -6.75 14.76 -7.04
C ALA A 81 -7.54 13.48 -7.39
N VAL A 82 -7.71 12.57 -6.42
CA VAL A 82 -8.48 11.33 -6.60
C VAL A 82 -9.93 11.65 -6.97
N ASP A 83 -10.42 11.08 -8.07
CA ASP A 83 -11.79 11.28 -8.53
C ASP A 83 -12.78 10.50 -7.64
N THR A 84 -13.39 11.21 -6.70
CA THR A 84 -14.36 10.61 -5.77
C THR A 84 -15.74 10.34 -6.40
N ALA A 85 -15.97 10.75 -7.66
CA ALA A 85 -17.19 10.41 -8.39
C ALA A 85 -17.13 9.02 -9.05
N ASP A 86 -15.93 8.44 -9.19
CA ASP A 86 -15.74 7.05 -9.61
C ASP A 86 -16.21 6.08 -8.51
N THR A 87 -16.32 4.80 -8.83
CA THR A 87 -16.57 3.69 -7.91
C THR A 87 -15.39 2.73 -7.81
N GLU A 88 -14.37 2.88 -8.65
CA GLU A 88 -13.17 2.05 -8.62
C GLU A 88 -11.96 2.82 -8.05
N LEU A 89 -11.16 2.11 -7.24
CA LEU A 89 -9.91 2.62 -6.71
C LEU A 89 -8.79 1.68 -7.12
N LEU A 90 -7.77 2.20 -7.81
CA LEU A 90 -6.59 1.42 -8.18
C LEU A 90 -5.70 1.24 -6.95
N LEU A 91 -5.75 0.04 -6.36
CA LEU A 91 -5.02 -0.27 -5.14
C LEU A 91 -4.54 -1.71 -5.16
N ASP A 92 -3.27 -1.93 -4.81
CA ASP A 92 -2.76 -3.27 -4.63
C ASP A 92 -3.31 -3.91 -3.35
N MET A 93 -3.82 -5.14 -3.48
CA MET A 93 -4.33 -5.96 -2.37
C MET A 93 -5.34 -5.26 -1.45
N PRO A 94 -6.46 -4.70 -1.98
CA PRO A 94 -7.38 -3.85 -1.20
C PRO A 94 -7.99 -4.59 0.00
N ALA A 95 -8.37 -5.85 -0.16
CA ALA A 95 -8.90 -6.66 0.94
C ALA A 95 -7.88 -6.89 2.07
N LEU A 96 -6.60 -7.05 1.72
CA LEU A 96 -5.55 -7.22 2.71
C LEU A 96 -5.29 -5.92 3.47
N ARG A 97 -5.25 -4.79 2.75
CA ARG A 97 -5.10 -3.44 3.32
C ARG A 97 -6.22 -3.10 4.30
N MET A 98 -7.48 -3.42 3.96
CA MET A 98 -8.63 -3.26 4.87
C MET A 98 -8.41 -3.99 6.20
N SER A 99 -7.76 -5.16 6.16
CA SER A 99 -7.55 -6.03 7.33
C SER A 99 -6.36 -5.66 8.22
N LEU A 100 -5.58 -4.63 7.87
CA LEU A 100 -4.37 -4.23 8.61
C LEU A 100 -4.70 -3.60 9.96
N GLN A 101 -4.17 -4.13 11.05
CA GLN A 101 -4.30 -3.53 12.39
C GLN A 101 -3.56 -2.20 12.49
N THR A 102 -2.33 -2.14 11.96
CA THR A 102 -1.54 -0.90 11.87
C THR A 102 -1.49 -0.47 10.42
N LEU A 103 -2.04 0.71 10.12
CA LEU A 103 -2.06 1.23 8.75
C LEU A 103 -0.68 1.80 8.38
N PRO A 104 -0.08 1.35 7.27
CA PRO A 104 1.14 1.96 6.75
C PRO A 104 0.80 3.31 6.13
N VAL A 105 1.73 4.26 6.23
CA VAL A 105 1.59 5.58 5.62
C VAL A 105 2.65 5.67 4.54
N LEU A 106 2.23 5.81 3.27
CA LEU A 106 3.14 5.87 2.13
C LEU A 106 4.11 7.04 2.30
N ASP A 107 5.41 6.76 2.23
CA ASP A 107 6.49 7.74 2.38
C ASP A 107 6.79 8.48 1.06
N THR A 108 7.65 9.48 1.13
CA THR A 108 8.15 10.22 -0.05
C THR A 108 9.42 9.62 -0.66
N TYR A 109 9.97 8.60 -0.01
CA TYR A 109 11.16 7.87 -0.45
C TYR A 109 10.79 6.42 -0.65
N GLU A 110 11.28 5.87 -1.76
CA GLU A 110 11.14 4.45 -2.08
C GLU A 110 12.52 3.82 -2.21
N SER A 111 12.62 2.56 -1.80
CA SER A 111 13.77 1.73 -2.10
C SER A 111 13.34 0.29 -2.27
N ALA A 112 14.19 -0.54 -2.85
CA ALA A 112 13.90 -1.95 -3.04
C ALA A 112 15.08 -2.84 -2.67
N CYS A 113 14.78 -3.95 -2.00
CA CYS A 113 15.65 -5.10 -1.87
C CYS A 113 15.38 -6.05 -3.03
N ILE A 114 16.34 -6.21 -3.93
CA ILE A 114 16.22 -7.10 -5.08
C ILE A 114 16.80 -8.47 -4.71
N GLY A 115 15.99 -9.53 -4.83
CA GLY A 115 16.44 -10.90 -4.64
C GLY A 115 16.85 -11.18 -3.19
N TRP A 116 15.88 -11.15 -2.28
CA TRP A 116 16.02 -11.47 -0.86
C TRP A 116 16.85 -12.72 -0.62
N ARG A 117 17.89 -12.62 0.21
CA ARG A 117 18.82 -13.70 0.56
C ARG A 117 18.60 -14.27 1.96
N GLY A 118 17.78 -13.60 2.77
CA GLY A 118 17.46 -14.06 4.12
C GLY A 118 16.54 -15.28 4.15
N PRO A 119 16.27 -15.83 5.34
CA PRO A 119 15.28 -16.89 5.51
C PRO A 119 13.86 -16.40 5.19
N VAL A 120 12.88 -17.31 5.23
CA VAL A 120 11.48 -16.92 5.15
C VAL A 120 11.15 -15.95 6.30
N LEU A 121 10.66 -14.76 5.95
CA LEU A 121 10.32 -13.70 6.90
C LEU A 121 8.79 -13.55 6.98
N PRO A 122 8.15 -13.77 8.15
CA PRO A 122 6.73 -13.54 8.29
C PRO A 122 6.39 -12.06 8.25
N LEU A 123 5.27 -11.72 7.62
CA LEU A 123 4.70 -10.36 7.59
C LEU A 123 3.37 -10.33 8.32
N PHE A 124 3.17 -9.30 9.14
CA PHE A 124 2.07 -9.18 10.07
C PHE A 124 1.09 -8.06 9.71
N SER A 125 -0.15 -8.18 10.18
CA SER A 125 -1.19 -7.17 10.00
C SER A 125 -0.91 -5.86 10.74
N GLY A 126 0.04 -5.85 11.68
CA GLY A 126 0.35 -4.69 12.50
C GLY A 126 1.63 -4.89 13.29
N VAL A 127 2.00 -3.90 14.10
CA VAL A 127 3.23 -3.89 14.90
C VAL A 127 3.01 -4.28 16.37
N ALA A 128 1.76 -4.54 16.76
CA ALA A 128 1.42 -4.98 18.10
C ALA A 128 1.78 -6.44 18.35
N GLU A 129 2.05 -6.80 19.61
CA GLU A 129 2.23 -8.20 20.00
C GLU A 129 0.98 -9.02 19.66
N GLY A 130 1.18 -10.22 19.07
CA GLY A 130 0.08 -11.08 18.64
C GLY A 130 -0.62 -10.63 17.35
N ALA A 131 -0.08 -9.64 16.62
CA ALA A 131 -0.56 -9.32 15.28
C ALA A 131 -0.59 -10.58 14.40
N ARG A 132 -1.65 -10.72 13.60
CA ARG A 132 -1.86 -11.89 12.75
C ARG A 132 -0.81 -11.90 11.64
N GLN A 133 -0.16 -13.04 11.39
CA GLN A 133 0.64 -13.21 10.18
C GLN A 133 -0.30 -13.26 8.96
N ILE A 134 0.00 -12.44 7.96
CA ILE A 134 -0.85 -12.24 6.78
C ILE A 134 -0.15 -12.53 5.46
N ALA A 135 1.17 -12.52 5.45
CA ALA A 135 2.00 -12.83 4.30
C ALA A 135 3.38 -13.31 4.76
N GLU A 136 4.26 -13.59 3.80
CA GLU A 136 5.65 -13.95 4.05
C GLU A 136 6.52 -13.52 2.85
N VAL A 137 7.78 -13.22 3.15
CA VAL A 137 8.85 -13.04 2.17
C VAL A 137 9.61 -14.35 2.04
N ARG A 138 9.95 -14.75 0.83
CA ARG A 138 10.73 -15.95 0.53
C ARG A 138 12.06 -15.60 -0.15
N PRO A 139 13.09 -16.47 -0.06
CA PRO A 139 14.34 -16.26 -0.80
C PRO A 139 14.08 -16.03 -2.29
N GLY A 140 14.70 -14.99 -2.85
CA GLY A 140 14.53 -14.54 -4.23
C GLY A 140 13.45 -13.48 -4.45
N ASP A 141 12.57 -13.21 -3.48
CA ASP A 141 11.55 -12.17 -3.58
C ASP A 141 12.18 -10.77 -3.70
N MET A 142 11.49 -9.85 -4.36
CA MET A 142 11.79 -8.42 -4.29
C MET A 142 10.93 -7.79 -3.19
N LEU A 143 11.51 -6.94 -2.35
CA LEU A 143 10.78 -6.20 -1.31
C LEU A 143 10.85 -4.72 -1.67
N LEU A 144 9.69 -4.05 -1.74
CA LEU A 144 9.62 -2.60 -1.84
C LEU A 144 9.40 -1.99 -0.46
N PHE A 145 10.13 -0.91 -0.20
CA PHE A 145 10.06 -0.09 1.00
C PHE A 145 9.55 1.29 0.59
N GLU A 146 8.24 1.45 0.60
CA GLU A 146 7.53 2.66 0.11
C GLU A 146 6.82 3.39 1.24
N TYR A 147 6.90 2.88 2.47
CA TYR A 147 6.11 3.31 3.61
C TYR A 147 7.00 3.69 4.78
N GLU A 148 6.45 4.51 5.67
CA GLU A 148 7.14 4.94 6.87
C GLU A 148 7.58 3.76 7.75
N TYR A 149 8.84 3.84 8.16
CA TYR A 149 9.40 2.96 9.17
C TYR A 149 8.74 3.17 10.54
N ARG A 150 8.47 2.07 11.24
CA ARG A 150 7.88 2.05 12.59
C ARG A 150 8.71 1.16 13.49
N ASP A 151 9.75 1.74 14.07
CA ASP A 151 10.77 1.01 14.82
C ASP A 151 10.20 -0.11 15.72
N PRO A 152 10.67 -1.36 15.61
CA PRO A 152 11.70 -1.86 14.67
C PRO A 152 11.17 -2.40 13.32
N PHE A 153 9.92 -2.14 12.96
CA PHE A 153 9.23 -2.72 11.81
C PHE A 153 9.31 -1.87 10.53
N SER A 154 9.47 -2.55 9.41
CA SER A 154 9.23 -2.00 8.07
C SER A 154 7.93 -2.57 7.51
N PHE A 155 7.13 -1.74 6.84
CA PHE A 155 6.05 -2.25 6.00
C PHE A 155 6.60 -2.50 4.60
N VAL A 156 6.39 -3.71 4.08
CA VAL A 156 6.95 -4.12 2.79
C VAL A 156 5.88 -4.59 1.83
N SER A 157 6.05 -4.25 0.56
CA SER A 157 5.36 -4.89 -0.56
C SER A 157 6.26 -5.98 -1.13
N VAL A 158 5.76 -7.21 -1.25
CA VAL A 158 6.51 -8.36 -1.76
C VAL A 158 6.15 -8.57 -3.21
N LEU A 159 7.16 -8.54 -4.08
CA LEU A 159 7.02 -8.71 -5.52
C LEU A 159 7.63 -10.05 -5.97
N ARG A 160 6.86 -10.78 -6.78
CA ARG A 160 7.31 -11.95 -7.55
C ARG A 160 6.76 -11.84 -8.95
N ASP A 161 7.61 -12.08 -9.96
CA ASP A 161 7.23 -11.98 -11.37
C ASP A 161 6.53 -10.65 -11.73
N ASN A 162 7.00 -9.55 -11.13
CA ASN A 162 6.45 -8.19 -11.30
C ASN A 162 4.99 -8.03 -10.83
N GLN A 163 4.53 -8.87 -9.91
CA GLN A 163 3.23 -8.75 -9.26
C GLN A 163 3.41 -8.64 -7.74
N VAL A 164 2.63 -7.78 -7.10
CA VAL A 164 2.52 -7.75 -5.65
C VAL A 164 1.82 -9.03 -5.21
N VAL A 165 2.52 -9.84 -4.40
CA VAL A 165 2.07 -11.15 -3.90
C VAL A 165 1.94 -11.21 -2.38
N GLY A 166 2.32 -10.14 -1.68
CA GLY A 166 2.06 -9.96 -0.26
C GLY A 166 2.37 -8.55 0.20
N ILE A 167 1.74 -8.11 1.29
CA ILE A 167 2.07 -6.87 2.00
C ILE A 167 2.03 -7.12 3.50
N GLY A 168 2.78 -6.34 4.29
CA GLY A 168 2.67 -6.37 5.75
C GLY A 168 3.88 -5.82 6.49
N TRP A 169 3.75 -5.76 7.82
CA TRP A 169 4.82 -5.32 8.73
C TRP A 169 5.77 -6.48 9.03
N GLY A 170 7.08 -6.27 8.87
CA GLY A 170 8.11 -7.27 9.14
C GLY A 170 9.31 -6.68 9.89
N LEU A 171 9.96 -7.54 10.67
CA LEU A 171 11.27 -7.25 11.25
C LEU A 171 12.34 -7.54 10.20
N VAL A 172 12.50 -6.61 9.26
CA VAL A 172 13.51 -6.73 8.21
C VAL A 172 14.88 -6.42 8.83
N PRO A 173 15.84 -7.37 8.85
CA PRO A 173 17.19 -7.13 9.32
C PRO A 173 17.85 -5.98 8.53
N ASN A 174 18.76 -5.26 9.18
CA ASN A 174 19.62 -4.31 8.49
C ASN A 174 20.88 -5.02 7.97
N GLY A 175 21.33 -4.72 6.76
CA GLY A 175 22.61 -5.20 6.22
C GLY A 175 22.63 -5.29 4.71
N GLU A 176 23.79 -5.01 4.09
CA GLU A 176 23.92 -5.02 2.63
C GLU A 176 23.80 -6.43 2.04
N ASP A 177 24.19 -7.47 2.80
CA ASP A 177 24.24 -8.87 2.34
C ASP A 177 22.88 -9.59 2.30
N ILE A 178 21.81 -8.97 2.81
CA ILE A 178 20.47 -9.60 2.89
C ILE A 178 19.72 -9.54 1.55
N CYS A 179 20.21 -8.74 0.61
CA CYS A 179 19.64 -8.55 -0.72
C CYS A 179 20.67 -8.90 -1.77
N SER A 180 20.20 -9.30 -2.94
CA SER A 180 21.08 -9.50 -4.09
C SER A 180 21.57 -8.20 -4.70
N ASP A 181 20.70 -7.20 -4.68
CA ASP A 181 21.01 -5.83 -5.06
C ASP A 181 20.03 -4.88 -4.35
N TRP A 182 20.31 -3.58 -4.39
CA TRP A 182 19.45 -2.53 -3.87
C TRP A 182 19.10 -1.52 -4.96
N ALA A 183 17.88 -1.02 -4.94
CA ALA A 183 17.46 0.12 -5.77
C ALA A 183 16.91 1.26 -4.89
N GLY A 184 17.12 2.50 -5.32
CA GLY A 184 16.68 3.73 -4.66
C GLY A 184 17.16 4.98 -5.38
#